data_AF-A0A1G7NCA1-F1
#
_entry.id   AF-A0A1G7NCA1-F1
#
_cell.length_a   1.000
_cell.length_b   1.000
_cell.length_c   1.000
_cell.angle_alpha   90.00
_cell.angle_beta   90.00
_cell.angle_gamma   90.00
#
_symmetry.space_group_name_H-M   'P 1'
#
loop_
_entity.id
_entity.type
_entity.pdbx_description
1 polymer ?
#
loop_
_entity_poly.entity_id
_entity_poly.type
_entity_poly.pdbx_seq_one_letter_code
_entity_poly.pdbx_strand_id
1 'polypeptide(L)' 'MDEKLARIQELKKQLLDLGYHSFQIDSIVRDIHPKGDLAGLSAEQQQELIETLTEYVAFAHKCRGKSFNK' A
#
# COMPACT_ATOMS: atom_id res chain seq x y z
N MET A 1 -7.18 0.28 -19.46
CA MET A 1 -7.33 -0.57 -18.26
C MET A 1 -6.27 -0.12 -17.29
N ASP A 2 -6.68 0.35 -16.12
CA ASP A 2 -5.88 1.17 -15.23
C ASP A 2 -4.75 0.38 -14.55
N GLU A 3 -3.61 0.24 -15.24
CA GLU A 3 -2.43 -0.49 -14.76
C GLU A 3 -1.98 -0.04 -13.36
N LYS A 4 -2.14 1.25 -13.04
CA LYS A 4 -1.85 1.80 -11.72
C LYS A 4 -2.80 1.28 -10.63
N LEU A 5 -4.09 1.13 -10.94
CA LEU A 5 -5.08 0.56 -10.02
C LEU A 5 -4.76 -0.91 -9.73
N ALA A 6 -4.41 -1.68 -10.77
CA ALA A 6 -3.97 -3.06 -10.60
C ALA A 6 -2.75 -3.14 -9.68
N ARG A 7 -1.78 -2.24 -9.85
CA ARG A 7 -0.58 -2.17 -9.00
C ARG A 7 -0.91 -1.87 -7.54
N ILE A 8 -1.79 -0.91 -7.28
CA ILE A 8 -2.26 -0.58 -5.92
C ILE A 8 -2.91 -1.81 -5.28
N GLN A 9 -3.79 -2.51 -6.00
CA GLN A 9 -4.43 -3.73 -5.48
C GLN A 9 -3.41 -4.84 -5.17
N GLU A 10 -2.37 -4.99 -6.00
CA GLU A 10 -1.28 -5.94 -5.78
C GLU A 10 -0.48 -5.59 -4.51
N LEU A 11 -0.13 -4.33 -4.32
CA LEU A 11 0.58 -3.85 -3.12
C LEU A 11 -0.25 -4.02 -1.86
N LYS A 12 -1.56 -3.73 -1.92
CA LYS A 12 -2.49 -4.01 -0.82
C LYS A 12 -2.46 -5.50 -0.44
N LYS A 13 -2.50 -6.41 -1.42
CA LYS A 13 -2.41 -7.86 -1.16
C LYS A 13 -1.08 -8.25 -0.55
N GLN A 14 0.03 -7.69 -1.01
CA GLN A 14 1.35 -7.93 -0.40
C GLN A 14 1.40 -7.48 1.06
N LEU A 15 0.85 -6.31 1.38
CA LEU A 15 0.75 -5.84 2.76
C LEU A 15 -0.09 -6.79 3.63
N LEU A 16 -1.22 -7.27 3.11
CA LEU A 16 -2.06 -8.27 3.80
C LEU A 16 -1.28 -9.56 4.09
N ASP A 17 -0.54 -10.08 3.10
CA ASP A 17 0.31 -11.26 3.26
C ASP A 17 1.45 -11.04 4.27
N LEU A 18 1.98 -9.81 4.31
CA LEU A 18 2.99 -9.38 5.26
C LEU A 18 2.47 -9.25 6.69
N GLY A 19 1.15 -9.32 6.90
CA GLY A 19 0.50 -9.28 8.21
C GLY A 19 -0.15 -7.93 8.54
N TYR A 20 -0.23 -7.01 7.59
CA TYR A 20 -0.99 -5.76 7.78
C TYR A 20 -2.48 -6.06 7.70
N HIS A 21 -3.26 -5.38 8.52
CA HIS A 21 -4.72 -5.45 8.43
C HIS A 21 -5.25 -4.53 7.33
N SER A 22 -6.33 -4.97 6.68
CA SER A 22 -7.05 -4.19 5.65
C SER A 22 -7.38 -2.77 6.13
N PHE A 23 -7.71 -2.60 7.41
CA PHE A 23 -7.99 -1.30 8.02
C PHE A 23 -6.78 -0.36 8.06
N GLN A 24 -5.57 -0.89 8.34
CA GLN A 24 -4.34 -0.08 8.32
C GLN A 24 -4.01 0.37 6.90
N ILE A 25 -4.12 -0.56 5.95
CA ILE A 25 -3.90 -0.29 4.53
C ILE A 25 -4.89 0.77 4.03
N ASP A 26 -6.16 0.64 4.42
CA ASP A 26 -7.20 1.60 4.09
C ASP A 26 -6.97 2.97 4.77
N SER A 27 -6.45 2.99 5.99
CA SER A 27 -6.05 4.22 6.67
C SER A 27 -4.88 4.93 5.96
N ILE A 28 -3.88 4.19 5.48
CA ILE A 28 -2.76 4.74 4.69
C ILE A 28 -3.29 5.33 3.38
N VAL A 29 -4.21 4.63 2.71
CA VAL A 29 -4.85 5.11 1.49
C VAL A 29 -5.69 6.36 1.77
N ARG A 30 -6.40 6.41 2.90
CA ARG A 30 -7.20 7.58 3.30
C ARG A 30 -6.37 8.77 3.72
N ASP A 31 -5.17 8.57 4.24
CA ASP A 31 -4.23 9.64 4.59
C ASP A 31 -3.77 10.40 3.33
N ILE A 32 -3.39 9.65 2.29
CA ILE A 32 -2.98 10.18 0.99
C ILE A 32 -4.19 10.66 0.17
N HIS A 33 -5.31 9.94 0.27
CA HIS A 33 -6.52 10.21 -0.48
C HIS A 33 -7.77 10.16 0.42
N PRO A 34 -8.08 11.28 1.11
CA PRO A 34 -9.23 11.36 2.02
C PRO A 34 -10.58 11.24 1.30
N LYS A 35 -10.61 11.35 -0.04
CA LYS A 35 -11.83 11.22 -0.84
C LYS A 35 -12.29 9.78 -1.05
N GLY A 36 -11.56 8.78 -0.55
CA GLY A 36 -12.04 7.40 -0.37
C GLY A 36 -12.23 6.56 -1.64
N ASP A 37 -12.30 7.18 -2.82
CA ASP A 37 -12.60 6.49 -4.07
C ASP A 37 -11.37 6.32 -4.96
N LEU A 38 -10.86 5.09 -5.03
CA LEU A 38 -9.72 4.74 -5.88
C LEU A 38 -10.03 4.97 -7.39
N ALA A 39 -11.31 5.00 -7.76
CA ALA A 39 -11.77 5.22 -9.13
C ALA A 39 -11.63 6.68 -9.60
N GLY A 40 -11.42 7.63 -8.69
CA GLY A 40 -11.29 9.06 -8.99
C GLY A 40 -9.89 9.64 -8.81
N LEU A 41 -8.88 8.79 -8.56
CA LEU A 41 -7.51 9.24 -8.33
C LEU A 41 -6.89 9.82 -9.62
N SER A 42 -6.32 11.02 -9.53
CA SER A 42 -5.45 11.55 -10.58
C SER A 42 -4.19 10.68 -10.72
N ALA A 43 -3.58 10.67 -11.91
CA ALA A 43 -2.39 9.87 -12.20
C ALA A 43 -1.21 10.12 -11.24
N GLU A 44 -1.12 11.34 -10.70
CA GLU A 44 -0.16 11.77 -9.68
C GLU A 44 -0.47 11.15 -8.31
N GLN A 45 -1.74 11.16 -7.88
CA GLN A 45 -2.15 10.55 -6.61
C GLN A 45 -2.03 9.03 -6.64
N GLN A 46 -2.31 8.41 -7.80
CA GLN A 46 -2.06 6.99 -7.99
C GLN A 46 -0.57 6.67 -7.87
N GLN A 47 0.30 7.54 -8.41
CA GLN A 47 1.74 7.38 -8.33
C GLN A 47 2.25 7.49 -6.89
N GLU A 48 1.84 8.54 -6.18
CA GLU A 48 2.18 8.77 -4.78
C GLU A 48 1.73 7.60 -3.90
N LEU A 49 0.50 7.11 -4.09
CA LEU A 49 -0.02 5.96 -3.36
C LEU A 49 0.77 4.67 -3.63
N ILE A 50 1.19 4.45 -4.88
CA ILE A 50 2.03 3.31 -5.25
C ILE A 50 3.39 3.40 -4.55
N GLU A 51 4.01 4.58 -4.54
CA GLU A 51 5.30 4.79 -3.88
C GLU A 51 5.20 4.56 -2.38
N THR A 52 4.21 5.18 -1.71
CA THR A 52 4.03 4.97 -0.26
C THR A 52 3.72 3.51 0.08
N LEU A 53 2.79 2.86 -0.62
CA LEU A 53 2.50 1.44 -0.37
C LEU A 53 3.74 0.55 -0.63
N THR A 54 4.56 0.89 -1.62
CA THR A 54 5.82 0.18 -1.90
C THR A 54 6.82 0.35 -0.74
N GLU A 55 6.93 1.55 -0.17
CA GLU A 55 7.76 1.78 1.02
C GLU A 55 7.27 0.97 2.22
N TYR A 56 5.95 0.92 2.45
CA TYR A 56 5.37 0.09 3.51
C TYR A 56 5.63 -1.39 3.28
N VAL A 57 5.51 -1.89 2.04
CA VAL A 57 5.84 -3.28 1.68
C VAL A 57 7.32 -3.56 1.95
N ALA A 58 8.22 -2.69 1.50
CA ALA A 58 9.65 -2.83 1.73
C ALA A 58 10.01 -2.80 3.23
N PHE A 59 9.37 -1.91 4.00
CA PHE A 59 9.52 -1.83 5.44
C PHE A 59 9.01 -3.09 6.14
N ALA A 60 7.83 -3.58 5.76
CA ALA A 60 7.24 -4.79 6.29
C ALA A 60 8.11 -6.02 6.00
N HIS A 61 8.63 -6.15 4.78
CA HIS A 61 9.63 -7.17 4.43
C HIS A 61 10.90 -7.05 5.27
N LYS A 62 11.41 -5.82 5.47
CA LYS A 62 12.59 -5.57 6.30
C LYS A 62 12.34 -5.90 7.77
N CYS A 63 11.15 -5.64 8.29
CA CYS A 63 10.76 -5.94 9.66
C CYS A 63 10.57 -7.44 9.87
N ARG A 64 9.92 -8.12 8.91
CA ARG A 64 9.77 -9.58 8.90
C ARG A 64 11.12 -10.29 8.75
N GLY A 65 12.06 -9.70 8.01
CA GLY A 65 13.46 -10.15 7.94
C GLY A 65 14.30 -9.84 9.18
N LYS A 66 13.86 -8.91 10.05
CA LYS A 66 14.49 -8.60 11.34
C LYS A 66 13.94 -9.42 12.51
N SER A 67 13.15 -10.47 12.26
CA SER A 67 12.96 -11.56 13.21
C SER A 67 14.17 -12.51 13.20
N PHE A 68 15.36 -11.95 13.44
CA PHE A 68 16.62 -12.64 13.75
C PHE A 68 17.51 -11.51 14.31
N ASN A 69 17.66 -11.36 15.62
CA ASN A 69 18.26 -12.32 16.53
C ASN A 69 17.69 -12.13 17.94
N LYS A 70 17.37 -13.26 18.58
CA LYS A 70 17.09 -13.39 20.02
C LYS A 70 18.29 -12.99 20.88
#